data_AF-A0A1Y3UIT7-F1
#
_entry.id   AF-A0A1Y3UIT7-F1
#
_cell.length_a   1.000
_cell.length_b   1.000
_cell.length_c   1.000
_cell.angle_alpha   90.00
_cell.angle_beta   90.00
_cell.angle_gamma   90.00
#
_symmetry.space_group_name_H-M   'P 1'
#
loop_
_entity.id
_entity.type
_entity.pdbx_description
1 polymer ?
#
loop_
_entity_poly.entity_id
_entity_poly.type
_entity_poly.pdbx_seq_one_letter_code
_entity_poly.pdbx_strand_id
1 'polypeptide(L)'
;MLHIGWRQIYEGYDMVLVGKIKEALEGENIDYKVEADNPARSRMSRDVLFGGDPMVLNGVGARAMTQYSIYVRKDQEEYAIHVIQTMKRD
;
A
#
# COMPACT_ATOMS: atom_id res chain seq x y z
N MET A 1 -5.20 13.23 10.71
CA MET A 1 -6.51 12.60 10.48
C MET A 1 -6.31 11.10 10.68
N LEU A 2 -6.75 10.56 11.82
CA LEU A 2 -6.70 9.11 12.07
C LEU A 2 -7.77 8.47 11.20
N HIS A 3 -7.43 7.49 10.37
CA HIS A 3 -8.42 6.69 9.65
C HIS A 3 -9.20 5.88 10.69
N ILE A 4 -10.27 6.46 11.23
CA ILE A 4 -11.11 5.84 12.26
C ILE A 4 -11.61 4.50 11.70
N GLY A 5 -11.25 3.40 12.37
CA GLY A 5 -11.60 2.04 11.97
C GLY A 5 -10.62 1.33 11.04
N TRP A 6 -9.52 1.96 10.62
CA TRP A 6 -8.46 1.33 9.82
C TRP A 6 -7.12 1.32 10.57
N ARG A 7 -6.39 0.22 10.43
CA ARG A 7 -5.14 -0.06 11.15
C ARG A 7 -4.07 -0.45 10.16
N GLN A 8 -2.95 0.25 10.22
CA GLN A 8 -1.80 -0.03 9.38
C GLN A 8 -1.13 -1.31 9.87
N ILE A 9 -0.98 -2.29 8.99
CA ILE A 9 -0.36 -3.59 9.31
C ILE A 9 0.96 -3.81 8.57
N TYR A 10 1.24 -3.01 7.55
CA TYR A 10 2.48 -3.07 6.79
C TYR A 10 2.88 -1.70 6.26
N GLU A 11 4.19 -1.47 6.21
CA GLU A 11 4.84 -0.31 5.62
C GLU A 11 6.14 -0.76 4.96
N GLY A 12 6.33 -0.43 3.68
CA GLY A 12 7.57 -0.80 2.99
C GLY A 12 7.62 -0.35 1.55
N TYR A 13 8.80 -0.49 0.94
CA TYR A 13 9.07 -0.06 -0.44
C TYR A 13 8.95 -1.20 -1.47
N ASP A 14 8.81 -2.44 -0.99
CA ASP A 14 8.78 -3.63 -1.84
C ASP A 14 7.38 -3.88 -2.41
N MET A 15 7.21 -3.55 -3.70
CA MET A 15 5.96 -3.74 -4.42
C MET A 15 5.59 -5.23 -4.59
N VAL A 16 6.57 -6.13 -4.66
CA VAL A 16 6.32 -7.58 -4.80
C VAL A 16 5.74 -8.12 -3.50
N LEU A 17 6.32 -7.72 -2.36
CA LEU A 17 5.81 -8.11 -1.04
C LEU A 17 4.40 -7.53 -0.80
N VAL A 18 4.14 -6.29 -1.22
CA VAL A 18 2.79 -5.70 -1.17
C VAL A 18 1.81 -6.51 -2.00
N GLY A 19 2.19 -6.93 -3.21
CA GLY A 19 1.38 -7.81 -4.06
C GLY A 19 0.98 -9.10 -3.35
N LYS A 20 1.96 -9.81 -2.76
CA LYS A 20 1.72 -11.04 -2.00
C LYS A 20 0.80 -10.82 -0.81
N ILE A 21 1.00 -9.74 -0.04
CA ILE A 21 0.13 -9.43 1.10
C ILE A 21 -1.31 -9.19 0.61
N LYS A 22 -1.51 -8.47 -0.50
CA LYS A 22 -2.85 -8.28 -1.07
C LYS A 22 -3.51 -9.60 -1.44
N GLU A 23 -2.81 -10.48 -2.15
CA GLU A 23 -3.35 -11.79 -2.53
C GLU A 23 -3.75 -12.63 -1.30
N ALA A 24 -2.96 -12.57 -0.23
CA ALA A 24 -3.28 -13.23 1.04
C ALA A 24 -4.58 -12.68 1.66
N LEU A 25 -4.70 -11.36 1.72
CA LEU A 25 -5.87 -10.69 2.31
C LEU A 25 -7.12 -10.93 1.45
N GLU A 26 -6.99 -10.96 0.13
CA GLU A 26 -8.08 -11.30 -0.80
C GLU A 26 -8.53 -12.75 -0.67
N GLY A 27 -7.59 -13.69 -0.55
CA GLY A 27 -7.89 -15.12 -0.32
C GLY A 27 -8.69 -15.36 0.95
N GLU A 28 -8.45 -14.54 1.98
CA GLU A 28 -9.10 -14.62 3.29
C GLU A 28 -10.33 -13.70 3.42
N ASN A 29 -10.75 -13.03 2.33
CA ASN A 29 -11.89 -12.09 2.30
C ASN A 29 -11.78 -10.92 3.31
N ILE A 30 -10.55 -10.43 3.53
CA ILE A 30 -10.26 -9.34 4.48
C ILE A 30 -10.36 -8.00 3.75
N ASP A 31 -11.07 -7.04 4.34
CA ASP A 31 -11.14 -5.66 3.84
C ASP A 31 -9.78 -4.97 4.03
N TYR A 32 -9.16 -4.53 2.94
CA TYR A 32 -7.87 -3.85 2.98
C TYR A 32 -7.84 -2.57 2.12
N LYS A 33 -6.96 -1.64 2.50
CA LYS A 33 -6.62 -0.42 1.76
C LYS A 33 -5.12 -0.38 1.57
N VAL A 34 -4.70 0.02 0.38
CA VAL A 34 -3.29 0.23 0.06
C VAL A 34 -3.10 1.70 -0.30
N GLU A 35 -2.21 2.36 0.41
CA GLU A 35 -1.74 3.70 0.06
C GLU A 35 -0.33 3.60 -0.49
N ALA A 36 -0.09 4.32 -1.58
CA ALA A 36 1.24 4.45 -2.18
C ALA A 36 1.65 5.91 -2.04
N ASP A 37 2.40 6.22 -0.98
CA ASP A 37 2.99 7.53 -0.81
C ASP A 37 4.23 7.64 -1.70
N ASN A 38 4.17 8.55 -2.65
CA ASN A 38 5.32 8.86 -3.47
C ASN A 38 5.73 10.31 -3.17
N PRO A 39 6.88 10.55 -2.51
CA PRO A 39 7.32 11.89 -2.15
C PRO A 39 7.53 12.78 -3.38
N ALA A 40 7.81 12.20 -4.55
CA ALA A 40 7.90 12.94 -5.81
C ALA A 40 6.52 13.36 -6.35
N ARG A 41 5.46 12.62 -6.01
CA ARG A 41 4.09 12.82 -6.49
C ARG A 41 3.30 13.78 -5.61
N SER A 42 3.63 13.89 -4.32
CA SER A 42 3.03 14.85 -3.38
C SER A 42 3.37 16.32 -3.66
N ARG A 43 4.45 16.62 -4.40
CA ARG A 43 4.73 17.98 -4.90
C ARG A 43 4.05 18.32 -6.23
N MET A 44 3.57 17.32 -6.98
CA MET A 44 2.92 17.50 -8.28
C MET A 44 1.39 17.26 -8.24
N SER A 45 0.85 16.64 -7.20
CA SER A 45 -0.58 16.30 -7.09
C SER A 45 -1.49 17.47 -6.70
N ARG A 46 -1.03 18.72 -6.83
CA ARG A 46 -1.94 19.87 -6.74
C ARG A 46 -2.66 20.17 -8.08
N ASP A 47 -2.25 19.54 -9.18
CA ASP A 47 -2.74 19.92 -10.52
C ASP A 47 -3.22 18.78 -11.44
N VAL A 48 -3.25 17.51 -11.01
CA VAL A 48 -3.65 16.39 -11.90
C VAL A 48 -4.88 15.65 -11.37
N LEU A 49 -6.01 16.36 -11.44
CA LEU A 49 -7.36 15.92 -11.14
C LEU A 49 -8.01 15.17 -12.33
N PHE A 50 -7.26 14.55 -13.24
CA PHE A 50 -7.83 13.89 -14.42
C PHE A 50 -6.99 12.68 -14.86
N GLY A 51 -7.66 11.54 -15.08
CA GLY A 51 -7.10 10.22 -15.38
C GLY A 51 -5.98 10.20 -16.41
N GLY A 52 -4.73 10.26 -15.93
CA GLY A 52 -3.52 10.15 -16.72
C GLY A 52 -2.81 8.83 -16.46
N ASP A 53 -2.57 8.07 -17.53
CA ASP A 53 -1.82 6.83 -17.56
C ASP A 53 -0.47 6.92 -16.80
N PRO A 54 -0.12 5.93 -15.96
CA PRO A 54 1.06 5.97 -15.08
C PRO A 54 2.41 5.76 -15.78
N MET A 55 2.45 5.68 -17.12
CA MET A 55 3.60 5.18 -17.90
C MET A 55 4.52 6.28 -18.48
N VAL A 56 4.48 7.52 -17.98
CA VAL A 56 5.35 8.60 -18.51
C VAL A 56 6.00 9.43 -17.40
N LEU A 57 6.86 8.80 -16.60
CA LEU A 57 7.88 9.53 -15.82
C LEU A 57 9.21 8.76 -15.87
N ASN A 58 9.69 8.53 -17.09
CA ASN A 58 11.02 8.00 -17.35
C ASN A 58 11.91 9.19 -17.74
N GLY A 59 12.53 9.82 -16.74
CA GLY A 59 13.42 10.95 -16.99
C GLY A 59 13.85 11.64 -15.71
N VAL A 60 15.15 11.49 -15.40
CA VAL A 60 15.90 12.30 -14.43
C VAL A 60 15.71 11.90 -12.94
N GLY A 61 16.54 10.96 -12.48
CA GLY A 61 17.32 11.12 -11.25
C GLY A 61 16.64 11.07 -9.88
N ALA A 62 15.32 11.09 -9.80
CA ALA A 62 14.60 10.81 -8.56
C ALA A 62 14.14 9.36 -8.59
N ARG A 63 14.90 8.45 -7.96
CA ARG A 63 14.33 7.17 -7.55
C ARG A 63 13.24 7.49 -6.53
N ALA A 64 12.03 7.73 -7.03
CA ALA A 64 10.82 7.78 -6.25
C ALA A 64 10.71 6.44 -5.52
N MET A 65 11.23 6.40 -4.29
CA MET A 65 11.00 5.29 -3.37
C MET A 65 9.54 5.42 -2.96
N THR A 66 8.64 4.83 -3.76
CA THR A 66 7.22 4.75 -3.44
C THR A 66 7.10 3.90 -2.19
N GLN A 67 6.68 4.52 -1.09
CA GLN A 67 6.40 3.84 0.16
C GLN A 67 4.96 3.34 0.10
N TYR A 68 4.77 2.05 0.35
CA TYR A 68 3.45 1.44 0.38
C TYR A 68 3.05 1.19 1.83
N SER A 69 1.84 1.61 2.18
CA SER A 69 1.20 1.31 3.46
C SER A 69 -0.04 0.49 3.21
N ILE A 70 -0.20 -0.61 3.95
CA ILE A 70 -1.39 -1.45 3.91
C ILE A 70 -2.14 -1.28 5.22
N TYR A 71 -3.43 -1.02 5.11
CA TYR A 71 -4.35 -0.87 6.22
C TYR A 71 -5.46 -1.91 6.11
N VAL A 72 -5.90 -2.41 7.24
CA VAL A 72 -7.08 -3.29 7.35
C VAL A 72 -8.06 -2.72 8.34
N ARG A 73 -9.28 -3.25 8.38
CA ARG A 73 -10.22 -2.87 9.43
C ARG A 73 -9.69 -3.24 10.80
N LYS A 74 -9.93 -2.38 11.80
CA LYS A 74 -9.50 -2.60 13.18
C LYS A 74 -10.04 -3.91 13.75
N ASP A 75 -11.28 -4.28 13.39
CA ASP A 75 -11.92 -5.54 13.75
C ASP A 75 -11.23 -6.78 13.16
N GLN A 76 -10.47 -6.63 12.08
CA GLN A 76 -9.75 -7.71 11.39
C GLN A 76 -8.22 -7.63 11.57
N GLU A 77 -7.74 -6.71 12.41
CA GLU A 77 -6.30 -6.42 12.60
C GLU A 77 -5.52 -7.66 13.03
N GLU A 78 -5.94 -8.33 14.10
CA GLU A 78 -5.25 -9.51 14.63
C GLU A 78 -5.21 -10.66 13.62
N TYR A 79 -6.31 -10.88 12.89
CA TYR A 79 -6.40 -11.94 11.89
C TYR A 79 -5.49 -11.65 10.69
N ALA A 80 -5.51 -10.40 10.18
CA ALA A 80 -4.64 -9.99 9.08
C ALA A 80 -3.15 -10.09 9.44
N ILE A 81 -2.78 -9.73 10.66
CA ILE A 81 -1.40 -9.89 11.15
C ILE A 81 -0.99 -11.37 11.14
N HIS A 82 -1.87 -12.26 11.61
CA HIS A 82 -1.60 -13.70 11.60
C HIS A 82 -1.39 -14.26 10.18
N VAL A 83 -2.21 -13.84 9.23
CA VAL A 83 -2.08 -14.23 7.81
C VAL A 83 -0.71 -13.78 7.25
N ILE A 84 -0.31 -12.53 7.49
CA ILE A 84 0.99 -12.00 7.04
C ILE A 84 2.16 -12.72 7.72
N GLN A 85 2.05 -13.02 9.02
CA GLN A 85 3.10 -13.77 9.74
C GLN A 85 3.25 -15.20 9.21
N THR A 86 2.15 -15.84 8.83
CA THR A 86 2.16 -17.17 8.23
C THR A 86 2.86 -17.15 6.88
N MET A 87 2.60 -16.14 6.05
CA MET A 87 3.31 -15.96 4.77
C MET A 87 4.82 -15.76 4.90
N LYS A 88 5.32 -15.15 5.98
CA LYS A 88 6.77 -14.95 6.18
C LYS A 88 7.52 -16.22 6.59
N ARG A 89 6.81 -17.29 6.96
CA ARG A 89 7.39 -18.56 7.41
C ARG A 89 7.56 -19.59 6.29
N ASP A 90 6.96 -19.34 5.12
CA ASP A 90 7.11 -20.13 3.89
C ASP A 90 8.25 -19.58 3.02
#